data_AF-A0A3M6HL11-F1
#
_entry.id   AF-A0A3M6HL11-F1
#
_cell.length_a   1.000
_cell.length_b   1.000
_cell.length_c   1.000
_cell.angle_alpha   90.00
_cell.angle_beta   90.00
_cell.angle_gamma   90.00
#
_symmetry.space_group_name_H-M   'P 1'
#
loop_
_entity.id
_entity.type
_entity.pdbx_description
1 polymer ?
#
loop_
_entity_poly.entity_id
_entity_poly.type
_entity_poly.pdbx_seq_one_letter_code
_entity_poly.pdbx_strand_id
1 'polypeptide(L)'
;MFQNRTVSQIIAQILEEHHLLANAYRFELSTTYAEREYCVQYNESDLHFVQRLCEEEGLHYHFEHSPTAHQLVFGDDQTVFAKLDSVFYRRDNGLVADEP
;
A
#
# COMPACT_ATOMS: atom_id res chain seq x y z
N MET A 1 4.61 14.13 14.36
CA MET A 1 3.49 15.09 14.19
C MET A 1 3.62 15.69 12.81
N PHE A 2 2.51 15.77 12.06
CA PHE A 2 2.47 16.17 10.65
C PHE A 2 1.48 17.34 10.47
N GLN A 3 1.84 18.32 9.65
CA GLN A 3 1.03 19.52 9.39
C GLN A 3 1.10 19.88 7.91
N ASN A 4 -0.02 20.31 7.33
CA ASN A 4 -0.16 20.73 5.93
C ASN A 4 0.46 19.70 4.97
N ARG A 5 0.06 18.43 5.13
CA ARG A 5 0.53 17.31 4.30
C ARG A 5 -0.63 16.43 3.87
N THR A 6 -0.59 16.00 2.63
CA THR A 6 -1.48 14.95 2.10
C THR A 6 -1.17 13.61 2.76
N VAL A 7 -2.12 12.68 2.71
CA VAL A 7 -1.94 11.32 3.24
C VAL A 7 -0.72 10.62 2.64
N SER A 8 -0.52 10.73 1.32
CA SER A 8 0.62 10.14 0.61
C SER A 8 1.95 10.74 1.06
N GLN A 9 2.01 12.04 1.35
CA GLN A 9 3.23 12.68 1.87
C GLN A 9 3.56 12.23 3.30
N ILE A 10 2.55 12.00 4.13
CA ILE A 10 2.75 11.49 5.50
C ILE A 10 3.28 10.05 5.43
N ILE A 11 2.64 9.18 4.64
CA ILE A 11 3.06 7.79 4.45
C ILE A 11 4.49 7.74 3.88
N ALA A 12 4.78 8.52 2.84
CA ALA A 12 6.11 8.59 2.23
C ALA A 12 7.19 8.96 3.27
N GLN A 13 6.93 9.97 4.10
CA GLN A 13 7.86 10.39 5.14
C GLN A 13 8.16 9.25 6.14
N ILE A 14 7.13 8.54 6.60
CA ILE A 14 7.31 7.39 7.52
C ILE A 14 8.13 6.28 6.86
N LEU A 15 7.84 5.95 5.60
CA LEU A 15 8.61 4.93 4.87
C LEU A 15 10.08 5.31 4.73
N GLU A 16 10.38 6.58 4.41
CA GLU A 16 11.74 7.09 4.29
C GLU A 16 12.49 7.11 5.63
N GLU A 17 11.81 7.41 6.73
CA GLU A 17 12.35 7.31 8.10
C GLU A 17 12.78 5.87 8.44
N HIS A 18 12.14 4.87 7.83
CA HIS A 18 12.51 3.45 7.91
C HIS A 18 13.44 2.97 6.79
N HIS A 19 14.06 3.89 6.05
CA HIS A 19 14.99 3.61 4.96
C HIS A 19 14.37 2.85 3.76
N LEU A 20 13.05 2.88 3.62
CA LEU A 20 12.38 2.48 2.39
C LEU A 20 12.41 3.67 1.43
N LEU A 21 13.38 3.66 0.51
CA LEU A 21 13.61 4.75 -0.44
C LEU A 21 12.60 4.72 -1.59
N ALA A 22 12.58 5.78 -2.40
CA ALA A 22 11.61 5.99 -3.48
C ALA A 22 11.54 4.88 -4.55
N ASN A 23 12.52 3.96 -4.61
CA ASN A 23 12.47 2.79 -5.49
C ASN A 23 11.77 1.56 -4.85
N ALA A 24 11.54 1.59 -3.54
CA ALA A 24 10.91 0.50 -2.78
C ALA A 24 9.39 0.65 -2.67
N TYR A 25 8.84 1.83 -2.96
CA TYR A 25 7.41 2.06 -2.93
C TYR A 25 6.95 3.01 -4.05
N ARG A 26 5.65 3.02 -4.34
CA ARG A 26 5.03 4.03 -5.21
C ARG A 26 3.55 4.24 -4.88
N PHE A 27 3.03 5.39 -5.29
CA PHE A 27 1.61 5.76 -5.17
C PHE A 27 0.99 5.83 -6.56
N GLU A 28 -0.04 5.02 -6.81
CA GLU A 28 -0.87 5.05 -8.01
C GLU A 28 -2.29 5.46 -7.61
N LEU A 29 -2.48 6.77 -7.44
CA LEU A 29 -3.71 7.35 -6.94
C LEU A 29 -4.43 8.08 -8.08
N SER A 30 -5.70 7.77 -8.28
CA SER A 30 -6.59 8.47 -9.21
C SER A 30 -7.15 9.77 -8.60
N THR A 31 -7.21 9.84 -7.28
CA THR A 31 -7.77 10.94 -6.51
C THR A 31 -6.67 11.90 -6.03
N THR A 32 -6.97 13.21 -6.08
CA THR A 32 -6.15 14.22 -5.40
C THR A 32 -6.62 14.36 -3.95
N TYR A 33 -5.78 13.94 -3.01
CA TYR A 33 -6.07 14.03 -1.57
C TYR A 33 -5.77 15.42 -1.03
N ALA A 34 -6.68 15.95 -0.20
CA ALA A 34 -6.48 17.23 0.46
C ALA A 34 -5.34 17.16 1.49
N GLU A 35 -4.66 18.28 1.69
CA GLU A 35 -3.70 18.42 2.78
C GLU A 35 -4.43 18.40 4.13
N ARG A 36 -3.91 17.62 5.07
CA ARG A 36 -4.38 17.62 6.45
C ARG A 36 -3.71 18.78 7.18
N GLU A 37 -4.51 19.70 7.71
CA GLU A 37 -4.02 20.83 8.52
C GLU A 37 -3.19 20.30 9.71
N TYR A 38 -3.68 19.24 10.36
CA TYR A 38 -3.01 18.63 11.50
C TYR A 38 -3.25 17.11 11.56
N CYS A 39 -2.18 16.33 11.74
CA CYS A 39 -2.25 14.88 11.90
C CYS A 39 -1.20 14.36 12.89
N VAL A 40 -1.62 13.48 13.80
CA VAL A 40 -0.79 12.96 14.89
C VAL A 40 -0.80 11.44 14.87
N GLN A 41 0.39 10.88 15.07
CA GLN A 41 0.60 9.50 15.47
C GLN A 41 0.73 9.49 17.00
N TYR A 42 -0.19 8.83 17.69
CA TYR A 42 -0.24 8.84 19.15
C TYR A 42 -0.36 7.42 19.71
N ASN A 43 0.67 6.98 20.43
CA ASN A 43 0.71 5.68 21.11
C ASN A 43 0.36 4.50 20.17
N GLU A 44 0.89 4.54 18.95
CA GLU A 44 0.72 3.51 17.93
C GLU A 44 2.02 3.32 17.15
N SER A 45 2.23 2.13 16.57
CA SER A 45 3.39 1.85 15.72
C SER A 45 3.26 2.54 14.37
N ASP A 46 4.39 2.72 13.68
CA ASP A 46 4.41 3.33 12.35
C ASP A 46 3.57 2.55 11.33
N LEU A 47 3.62 1.21 11.40
CA LEU A 47 2.78 0.35 10.57
C LEU A 47 1.29 0.57 10.85
N HIS A 48 0.89 0.59 12.13
CA HIS A 48 -0.51 0.81 12.50
C HIS A 48 -0.99 2.20 12.08
N PHE A 49 -0.12 3.21 12.20
CA PHE A 49 -0.43 4.56 11.73
C PHE A 49 -0.64 4.60 10.22
N VAL A 50 0.27 4.01 9.43
CA VAL A 50 0.11 3.91 7.97
C VAL A 50 -1.18 3.17 7.59
N GLN A 51 -1.49 2.06 8.26
CA GLN A 51 -2.72 1.29 8.01
C GLN A 51 -3.97 2.12 8.29
N ARG A 52 -4.01 2.81 9.44
CA ARG A 52 -5.11 3.71 9.79
C ARG A 52 -5.30 4.82 8.76
N LEU A 53 -4.20 5.45 8.32
CA LEU A 53 -4.24 6.47 7.27
C LEU A 53 -4.80 5.92 5.96
N CYS A 54 -4.41 4.70 5.58
CA CYS A 54 -4.93 4.04 4.41
C CYS A 54 -6.44 3.76 4.52
N GLU A 55 -6.89 3.21 5.65
CA GLU A 55 -8.30 2.92 5.91
C GLU A 55 -9.18 4.17 5.91
N GLU A 56 -8.72 5.28 6.49
CA GLU A 56 -9.42 6.56 6.52
C GLU A 56 -9.69 7.13 5.12
N GLU A 57 -8.75 6.96 4.19
CA GLU A 57 -8.75 7.56 2.85
C GLU A 57 -9.16 6.58 1.75
N GLY A 58 -9.50 5.34 2.11
CA GLY A 58 -9.86 4.28 1.16
C GLY A 58 -8.68 3.76 0.33
N LEU A 59 -7.45 3.94 0.81
CA LEU A 59 -6.26 3.40 0.18
C LEU A 59 -6.12 1.91 0.50
N HIS A 60 -5.70 1.15 -0.49
CA HIS A 60 -5.17 -0.20 -0.30
C HIS A 60 -3.70 -0.20 -0.70
N TYR A 61 -2.99 -1.25 -0.29
CA TYR A 61 -1.63 -1.49 -0.76
C TYR A 61 -1.37 -2.97 -1.02
N HIS A 62 -0.44 -3.25 -1.91
CA HIS A 62 0.02 -4.60 -2.23
C HIS A 62 1.51 -4.60 -2.56
N PHE A 63 2.10 -5.79 -2.63
CA PHE A 63 3.49 -5.96 -3.02
C PHE A 63 3.59 -6.50 -4.45
N GLU A 64 4.37 -5.82 -5.28
CA GLU A 64 4.86 -6.38 -6.52
C GLU A 64 6.19 -7.07 -6.26
N HIS A 65 6.24 -8.37 -6.57
CA HIS A 65 7.41 -9.20 -6.34
C HIS A 65 8.20 -9.39 -7.62
N SER A 66 9.51 -9.16 -7.56
CA SER A 66 10.46 -9.59 -8.57
C SER A 66 11.61 -10.37 -7.92
N PRO A 67 12.41 -11.13 -8.69
CA PRO A 67 13.58 -11.83 -8.16
C PRO A 67 14.64 -10.89 -7.56
N THR A 68 14.67 -9.63 -7.98
CA THR A 68 15.71 -8.66 -7.61
C THR A 68 15.26 -7.64 -6.58
N ALA A 69 13.95 -7.39 -6.48
CA ALA A 69 13.39 -6.38 -5.59
C ALA A 69 11.88 -6.60 -5.35
N HIS A 70 11.38 -6.09 -4.24
CA HIS A 70 9.95 -5.99 -3.97
C HIS A 70 9.56 -4.52 -3.91
N GLN A 71 8.40 -4.19 -4.48
CA GLN A 71 7.87 -2.83 -4.47
C GLN A 71 6.53 -2.80 -3.77
N LEU A 72 6.38 -1.89 -2.80
CA LEU A 72 5.12 -1.60 -2.13
C LEU A 72 4.31 -0.59 -2.96
N VAL A 73 3.11 -0.97 -3.37
CA VAL A 73 2.26 -0.17 -4.24
C VAL A 73 1.01 0.25 -3.48
N PHE A 74 0.77 1.56 -3.37
CA PHE A 74 -0.46 2.12 -2.82
C PHE A 74 -1.41 2.51 -3.95
N GLY A 75 -2.69 2.19 -3.82
CA GLY A 75 -3.72 2.56 -4.79
C GLY A 75 -5.06 2.92 -4.14
N ASP A 76 -5.91 3.62 -4.88
CA ASP A 76 -7.27 4.01 -4.45
C ASP A 76 -8.38 3.44 -5.34
N ASP A 77 -8.03 2.75 -6.42
CA ASP A 77 -8.96 2.08 -7.33
C ASP A 77 -8.45 0.71 -7.81
N GLN A 78 -9.23 0.01 -8.65
CA GLN A 78 -8.86 -1.33 -9.13
C GLN A 78 -7.88 -1.32 -10.32
N THR A 79 -7.60 -0.16 -10.91
CA THR A 79 -6.77 -0.03 -12.12
C THR A 79 -5.29 -0.27 -11.86
N VAL A 80 -4.86 -0.11 -10.61
CA VAL A 80 -3.49 -0.39 -10.14
C VAL A 80 -3.13 -1.88 -10.22
N PHE A 81 -4.12 -2.78 -10.19
CA PHE A 81 -3.85 -4.21 -10.23
C PHE A 81 -3.54 -4.69 -11.64
N ALA A 82 -2.47 -5.49 -11.77
CA ALA A 82 -2.14 -6.14 -13.02
C ALA A 82 -3.29 -7.03 -13.51
N LYS A 83 -3.70 -6.82 -14.76
CA LYS A 83 -4.69 -7.68 -15.41
C LYS A 83 -4.05 -9.02 -15.76
N LEU A 84 -4.46 -10.07 -15.05
CA LEU A 84 -3.98 -11.42 -15.27
C LEU A 84 -4.76 -12.12 -16.39
N ASP A 85 -4.09 -13.08 -17.03
CA ASP A 85 -4.72 -13.96 -18.00
C ASP A 85 -5.80 -14.84 -17.36
N SER A 86 -6.77 -15.23 -18.18
CA SER A 86 -7.83 -16.13 -17.73
C SER A 86 -7.23 -17.49 -17.32
N VAL A 87 -7.57 -17.92 -16.10
CA VAL A 87 -7.26 -19.26 -15.60
C VAL A 87 -8.50 -20.14 -15.72
N PHE A 88 -8.33 -21.35 -16.26
CA PHE A 88 -9.42 -22.32 -16.36
C PHE A 88 -9.66 -22.97 -15.00
N TYR A 89 -10.89 -22.86 -14.50
CA TYR A 89 -11.32 -23.66 -13.35
C TYR A 89 -11.26 -25.15 -13.70
N ARG A 90 -10.50 -25.93 -12.93
CA ARG A 90 -10.48 -27.39 -12.99
C ARG A 90 -10.77 -27.94 -11.61
N ARG A 91 -11.90 -28.64 -11.48
CA ARG A 91 -12.25 -29.38 -10.26
C ARG A 91 -11.22 -30.50 -10.05
N ASP A 92 -10.72 -30.65 -8.83
CA ASP A 92 -9.79 -31.72 -8.40
C ASP A 92 -8.39 -31.71 -9.05
N ASN A 93 -7.83 -30.53 -9.35
CA ASN A 93 -6.48 -30.39 -9.93
C ASN A 93 -5.32 -30.40 -8.90
N GLY A 94 -5.58 -30.78 -7.65
CA GLY A 94 -4.53 -30.95 -6.64
C GLY A 94 -3.82 -29.67 -6.20
N LEU A 95 -4.25 -28.48 -6.66
CA LEU A 95 -3.79 -27.19 -6.12
C LEU A 95 -4.54 -26.87 -4.82
N VAL A 96 -4.56 -27.83 -3.91
CA VAL A 96 -4.81 -27.57 -2.50
C VAL A 96 -3.48 -27.10 -1.96
N ALA A 97 -3.42 -25.90 -1.36
CA ALA A 97 -2.26 -25.51 -0.58
C ALA A 97 -2.02 -26.61 0.45
N ASP A 98 -0.85 -27.25 0.42
CA ASP A 98 -0.50 -28.36 1.31
C ASP A 98 -0.45 -27.85 2.76
N GLU A 99 -1.63 -27.83 3.40
CA GLU A 99 -1.95 -27.66 4.83
C GLU A 99 -1.35 -26.42 5.58
N PRO A 100 -1.85 -26.10 6.81
CA PRO A 100 -2.00 -24.73 7.31
C PRO A 100 -0.74 -24.00 7.77
#